data_AF-A0A9X9YBD2-F1
#
_entry.id   AF-A0A9X9YBD2-F1
#
_cell.length_a   1.000
_cell.length_b   1.000
_cell.length_c   1.000
_cell.angle_alpha   90.00
_cell.angle_beta   90.00
_cell.angle_gamma   90.00
#
_symmetry.space_group_name_H-M   'P 1'
#
loop_
_entity.id
_entity.type
_entity.pdbx_description
1 polymer ?
#
loop_
_entity_poly.entity_id
_entity_poly.type
_entity_poly.pdbx_seq_one_letter_code
_entity_poly.pdbx_strand_id
1 'polypeptide(L)'
;MSAALGLKAKPIATEPADDDSDISALINRLTAEVNQIAVDKTKAIQQITNQMKMLALNALIESSRAGAQGAGFAVVAQEVRGVGQQVETIARELETQLTKRTGDLVTSIDRMSQRSRGERMVDLSLNAIG
;
A
#
# COMPACT_ATOMS: atom_id res chain seq x y z
N MET A 1 -57.86 36.12 17.35
CA MET A 1 -57.58 34.98 18.25
C MET A 1 -56.82 33.96 17.41
N SER A 2 -55.49 34.08 17.27
CA SER A 2 -54.46 33.53 18.18
C SER A 2 -54.66 32.02 18.37
N ALA A 3 -53.98 31.17 17.59
CA ALA A 3 -52.59 30.72 17.75
C ALA A 3 -52.46 29.61 18.81
N ALA A 4 -52.13 28.39 18.36
CA ALA A 4 -51.34 27.36 19.05
C ALA A 4 -51.19 26.17 18.08
N LEU A 5 -50.15 26.13 17.24
CA LEU A 5 -48.87 25.45 17.52
C LEU A 5 -49.03 24.07 18.15
N GLY A 6 -48.88 23.05 17.30
CA GLY A 6 -48.72 21.66 17.69
C GLY A 6 -47.80 20.90 16.74
N LEU A 7 -46.74 21.55 16.22
CA LEU A 7 -45.62 20.82 15.63
C LEU A 7 -44.92 20.07 16.77
N LYS A 8 -45.22 18.78 16.93
CA LYS A 8 -44.29 17.87 17.61
C LYS A 8 -43.09 17.72 16.70
N ALA A 9 -42.09 18.58 16.90
CA ALA A 9 -40.76 18.37 16.37
C ALA A 9 -40.29 17.00 16.87
N LYS A 10 -40.20 16.04 15.95
CA LYS A 10 -39.42 14.82 16.16
C LYS A 10 -37.98 15.30 16.33
N PRO A 11 -37.31 15.06 17.46
CA PRO A 11 -35.89 15.32 17.53
C PRO A 11 -35.25 14.33 16.56
N ILE A 12 -34.85 14.82 15.39
CA ILE A 12 -33.86 14.12 14.60
C ILE A 12 -32.54 14.42 15.31
N ALA A 13 -32.29 13.69 16.39
CA ALA A 13 -30.92 13.43 16.77
C ALA A 13 -30.36 12.56 15.64
N THR A 14 -29.79 13.20 14.62
CA THR A 14 -28.77 12.53 13.80
C THR A 14 -27.62 12.29 14.75
N GLU A 15 -27.51 11.07 15.27
CA GLU A 15 -26.33 10.61 15.98
C GLU A 15 -25.10 10.94 15.12
N PRO A 16 -24.14 11.75 15.60
CA PRO A 16 -22.85 11.87 14.94
C PRO A 16 -21.99 10.71 15.44
N ALA A 17 -22.38 9.49 15.09
CA ALA A 17 -21.62 8.29 15.40
C ALA A 17 -21.23 7.61 14.09
N ASP A 18 -19.92 7.38 13.95
CA ASP A 18 -19.28 6.35 13.12
C ASP A 18 -18.65 6.68 11.75
N ASP A 19 -18.78 7.88 11.18
CA ASP A 19 -18.16 8.16 9.86
C ASP A 19 -16.60 8.08 9.90
N ASP A 20 -16.02 8.53 11.02
CA ASP A 20 -14.58 8.58 11.26
C ASP A 20 -13.98 7.17 11.55
N SER A 21 -14.80 6.25 12.08
CA SER A 21 -14.40 4.86 12.31
C SER A 21 -14.46 4.04 11.02
N ASP A 22 -15.46 4.31 10.17
CA ASP A 22 -15.64 3.64 8.88
C ASP A 22 -14.52 4.01 7.89
N ILE A 23 -14.13 5.29 7.84
CA ILE A 23 -12.96 5.74 7.06
C ILE A 23 -11.66 5.07 7.55
N SER A 24 -11.46 4.99 8.86
CA SER A 24 -10.28 4.34 9.45
C SER A 24 -10.23 2.84 9.12
N ALA A 25 -11.38 2.17 9.18
CA ALA A 25 -11.50 0.75 8.82
C ALA A 25 -11.23 0.51 7.33
N LEU A 26 -11.79 1.35 6.45
CA LEU A 26 -11.57 1.28 5.01
C LEU A 26 -10.08 1.45 4.66
N ILE A 27 -9.41 2.44 5.23
CA ILE A 27 -7.99 2.67 4.92
C ILE A 27 -7.10 1.56 5.49
N ASN A 28 -7.39 1.02 6.68
CA ASN A 28 -6.67 -0.14 7.21
C ASN A 28 -6.79 -1.35 6.27
N ARG A 29 -8.00 -1.58 5.74
CA ARG A 29 -8.23 -2.63 4.74
C ARG A 29 -7.44 -2.38 3.45
N LEU A 30 -7.53 -1.19 2.87
CA LEU A 30 -6.81 -0.84 1.64
C LEU A 30 -5.29 -0.91 1.83
N THR A 31 -4.78 -0.51 3.00
CA THR A 31 -3.37 -0.64 3.38
C THR A 31 -2.94 -2.10 3.39
N ALA A 32 -3.74 -2.98 3.99
CA ALA A 32 -3.47 -4.42 3.99
C ALA A 32 -3.50 -5.00 2.56
N GLU A 33 -4.49 -4.62 1.74
CA GLU A 33 -4.60 -5.07 0.35
C GLU A 33 -3.39 -4.61 -0.49
N VAL A 34 -2.97 -3.34 -0.38
CA VAL A 34 -1.80 -2.81 -1.09
C VAL A 34 -0.51 -3.52 -0.67
N ASN A 35 -0.32 -3.73 0.64
CA ASN A 35 0.85 -4.46 1.14
C ASN A 35 0.87 -5.90 0.64
N GLN A 36 -0.27 -6.60 0.65
CA GLN A 36 -0.38 -7.95 0.12
C GLN A 36 -0.04 -8.00 -1.38
N ILE A 37 -0.58 -7.06 -2.17
CA ILE A 37 -0.25 -6.94 -3.59
C ILE A 37 1.24 -6.71 -3.79
N ALA A 38 1.87 -5.84 -2.99
CA ALA A 38 3.31 -5.56 -3.08
C ALA A 38 4.15 -6.81 -2.81
N VAL A 39 3.82 -7.57 -1.77
CA VAL A 39 4.49 -8.84 -1.41
C VAL A 39 4.33 -9.87 -2.54
N ASP A 40 3.10 -10.07 -3.03
CA ASP A 40 2.81 -11.07 -4.06
C ASP A 40 3.51 -10.76 -5.39
N LYS A 41 3.54 -9.47 -5.80
CA LYS A 41 4.22 -9.05 -7.02
C LYS A 41 5.74 -9.12 -6.88
N THR A 42 6.29 -8.76 -5.73
CA THR A 42 7.74 -8.90 -5.48
C THR A 42 8.16 -10.36 -5.53
N LYS A 43 7.38 -11.26 -4.93
CA LYS A 43 7.61 -12.71 -5.01
C LYS A 43 7.55 -13.24 -6.45
N ALA A 44 6.57 -12.80 -7.25
CA ALA A 44 6.47 -13.18 -8.65
C ALA A 44 7.68 -12.70 -9.46
N ILE A 45 8.14 -11.46 -9.25
CA ILE A 45 9.36 -10.92 -9.88
C ILE A 45 10.59 -11.73 -9.49
N GLN A 46 10.72 -12.10 -8.20
CA GLN A 46 11.82 -12.94 -7.72
C GLN A 46 11.83 -14.31 -8.41
N GLN A 47 10.66 -14.92 -8.61
CA GLN A 47 10.53 -16.18 -9.34
C GLN A 47 10.96 -16.05 -10.81
N ILE A 48 10.50 -15.02 -11.51
CA ILE A 48 10.88 -14.74 -12.90
C ILE A 48 12.39 -14.51 -13.00
N THR A 49 12.96 -13.73 -12.07
CA THR A 49 14.39 -13.42 -12.07
C THR A 49 15.24 -14.66 -11.80
N ASN A 50 14.79 -15.55 -10.90
CA ASN A 50 15.46 -16.84 -10.68
C ASN A 50 15.43 -17.73 -11.93
N GLN A 51 14.29 -17.78 -12.63
CA GLN A 51 14.20 -18.50 -13.90
C GLN A 51 15.13 -17.89 -14.96
N MET A 52 15.18 -16.56 -15.05
CA MET A 52 16.09 -15.83 -15.93
C MET A 52 17.57 -16.15 -15.62
N LYS A 53 17.95 -16.18 -14.34
CA LYS A 53 19.30 -16.54 -13.88
C LYS A 53 19.68 -17.98 -14.29
N MET A 54 18.73 -18.91 -14.23
CA MET A 54 18.93 -20.29 -14.67
C MET A 54 19.09 -20.39 -16.20
N LEU A 55 18.27 -19.67 -16.96
CA LEU A 55 18.41 -19.60 -18.42
C LEU A 55 19.76 -19.00 -18.83
N ALA A 56 20.19 -17.92 -18.17
CA ALA A 56 21.50 -17.33 -18.39
C ALA A 56 22.65 -18.28 -18.03
N LEU A 57 22.53 -19.04 -16.93
CA LEU A 57 23.50 -20.08 -16.58
C LEU A 57 23.60 -21.14 -17.68
N ASN A 58 22.47 -21.62 -18.19
CA ASN A 58 22.45 -22.61 -19.26
C ASN A 58 23.10 -22.05 -20.54
N ALA A 59 22.84 -20.79 -20.88
CA ALA A 59 23.47 -20.11 -22.01
C ALA A 59 25.00 -19.97 -21.82
N LEU A 60 25.46 -19.72 -20.60
CA LEU A 60 26.89 -19.65 -20.27
C LEU A 60 27.59 -21.02 -20.38
N ILE A 61 26.91 -22.09 -19.96
CA ILE A 61 27.40 -23.48 -20.10
C ILE A 61 27.53 -23.83 -21.58
N GLU A 62 26.49 -23.58 -22.38
CA GLU A 62 26.52 -23.90 -23.82
C GLU A 62 27.53 -23.04 -24.56
N SER A 63 27.69 -21.77 -24.17
CA SER A 63 28.74 -20.89 -24.66
C SER A 63 30.13 -21.48 -24.42
N SER A 64 30.38 -21.99 -23.20
CA SER A 64 31.63 -22.65 -22.85
C SER A 64 31.85 -23.92 -23.68
N ARG A 65 30.79 -24.67 -23.98
CA ARG A 65 30.84 -25.87 -24.84
C ARG A 65 31.16 -25.54 -26.30
N ALA A 66 30.63 -24.43 -26.81
CA ALA A 66 30.87 -23.95 -28.17
C ALA A 66 32.25 -23.25 -28.35
N GLY A 67 32.99 -23.02 -27.26
CA GLY A 67 34.30 -22.39 -27.30
C GLY A 67 34.26 -20.99 -27.92
N ALA A 68 35.14 -20.71 -28.89
CA ALA A 68 35.24 -19.38 -29.52
C ALA A 68 33.93 -18.95 -30.22
N GLN A 69 33.16 -19.88 -30.76
CA GLN A 69 31.87 -19.57 -31.41
C GLN A 69 30.78 -19.20 -30.39
N GLY A 70 30.94 -19.59 -29.12
CA GLY A 70 30.01 -19.29 -28.04
C GLY A 70 30.23 -17.94 -27.37
N ALA A 71 31.32 -17.23 -27.66
CA ALA A 71 31.74 -16.05 -26.88
C ALA A 71 30.66 -14.95 -26.79
N GLY A 72 29.90 -14.72 -27.87
CA GLY A 72 28.79 -13.76 -27.87
C GLY A 72 27.66 -14.15 -26.91
N PHE A 73 27.36 -15.44 -26.78
CA PHE A 73 26.33 -15.93 -25.86
C PHE A 73 26.75 -15.77 -24.39
N ALA A 74 28.05 -15.86 -24.07
CA ALA A 74 28.54 -15.61 -22.71
C ALA A 74 28.30 -14.15 -22.29
N VAL A 75 28.57 -13.20 -23.19
CA VAL A 75 28.33 -11.77 -22.93
C VAL A 75 26.85 -11.51 -22.66
N VAL A 76 25.97 -12.02 -23.54
CA VAL A 76 24.51 -11.88 -23.37
C VAL A 76 24.03 -12.52 -22.07
N ALA A 77 24.52 -13.71 -21.72
CA ALA A 77 24.18 -14.37 -20.46
C ALA A 77 24.58 -13.55 -19.23
N GLN A 78 25.74 -12.89 -19.27
CA GLN A 78 26.21 -12.03 -18.19
C GLN A 78 25.34 -10.77 -18.05
N GLU A 79 25.00 -10.12 -19.17
CA GLU A 79 24.09 -8.96 -19.19
C GLU A 79 22.70 -9.31 -18.65
N VAL A 80 22.15 -10.45 -19.08
CA VAL A 80 20.85 -10.96 -18.59
C VAL A 80 20.88 -11.16 -17.07
N ARG A 81 21.97 -11.71 -16.52
CA ARG A 81 22.14 -11.82 -15.06
C ARG A 81 22.19 -10.46 -14.37
N GLY A 82 22.91 -9.50 -14.94
CA GLY A 82 23.00 -8.14 -14.43
C GLY A 82 21.63 -7.45 -14.38
N VAL A 83 20.89 -7.49 -15.49
CA VAL A 83 19.53 -6.95 -15.58
C VAL A 83 18.60 -7.63 -14.56
N GLY A 84 18.67 -8.95 -14.42
CA GLY A 84 17.89 -9.67 -13.42
C GLY A 84 18.16 -9.18 -11.99
N GLN A 85 19.44 -9.00 -11.61
CA GLN A 85 19.80 -8.48 -10.29
C GLN A 85 19.28 -7.05 -10.04
N GLN A 86 19.30 -6.20 -11.06
CA GLN A 86 18.75 -4.85 -10.98
C GLN A 86 17.23 -4.87 -10.78
N VAL A 87 16.51 -5.70 -11.55
CA VAL A 87 15.06 -5.89 -11.41
C VAL A 87 14.68 -6.37 -10.01
N GLU A 88 15.42 -7.33 -9.46
CA GLU A 88 15.23 -7.82 -8.09
C GLU A 88 15.43 -6.72 -7.03
N THR A 89 16.40 -5.84 -7.25
CA THR A 89 16.69 -4.73 -6.33
C THR A 89 15.58 -3.70 -6.36
N ILE A 90 15.14 -3.29 -7.56
CA ILE A 90 14.02 -2.36 -7.75
C ILE A 90 12.74 -2.90 -7.12
N ALA A 91 12.46 -4.21 -7.29
CA ALA A 91 11.27 -4.82 -6.70
C ALA A 91 11.28 -4.77 -5.16
N ARG A 92 12.41 -5.07 -4.52
CA ARG A 92 12.56 -4.97 -3.05
C ARG A 92 12.47 -3.54 -2.54
N GLU A 93 13.04 -2.59 -3.28
CA GLU A 93 12.93 -1.17 -2.94
C GLU A 93 11.48 -0.69 -3.04
N LEU A 94 10.75 -1.11 -4.07
CA LEU A 94 9.33 -0.81 -4.24
C LEU A 94 8.49 -1.36 -3.06
N GLU A 95 8.69 -2.63 -2.68
CA GLU A 95 8.02 -3.25 -1.53
C GLU A 95 8.28 -2.48 -0.24
N THR A 96 9.55 -2.11 0.00
CA THR A 96 9.96 -1.36 1.20
C THR A 96 9.32 0.03 1.22
N GLN A 97 9.35 0.75 0.09
CA GLN A 97 8.78 2.08 -0.02
C GLN A 97 7.26 2.07 0.13
N LEU A 98 6.58 1.09 -0.46
CA LEU A 98 5.13 0.92 -0.30
C LEU A 98 4.76 0.64 1.15
N THR A 99 5.42 -0.32 1.79
CA THR A 99 5.20 -0.65 3.21
C THR A 99 5.39 0.56 4.11
N LYS A 100 6.43 1.37 3.86
CA LYS A 100 6.67 2.61 4.62
C LYS A 100 5.53 3.61 4.40
N ARG A 101 5.18 3.88 3.14
CA ARG A 101 4.14 4.88 2.82
C ARG A 101 2.76 4.48 3.33
N THR A 102 2.41 3.20 3.28
CA THR A 102 1.14 2.72 3.84
C THR A 102 1.12 2.82 5.36
N GLY A 103 2.24 2.55 6.05
CA GLY A 103 2.39 2.80 7.49
C GLY A 103 2.25 4.29 7.87
N ASP A 104 2.86 5.18 7.08
CA ASP A 104 2.74 6.64 7.27
C ASP A 104 1.28 7.11 7.09
N LEU A 105 0.54 6.52 6.14
CA LEU A 105 -0.89 6.80 5.91
C LEU A 105 -1.74 6.41 7.12
N VAL A 106 -1.56 5.18 7.64
CA VAL A 106 -2.29 4.70 8.83
C VAL A 106 -2.04 5.62 10.02
N THR A 107 -0.78 6.02 10.24
CA THR A 107 -0.40 6.94 11.33
C THR A 107 -1.03 8.32 11.15
N SER A 108 -1.09 8.82 9.92
CA SER A 108 -1.67 10.14 9.63
C SER A 108 -3.18 10.16 9.87
N ILE A 109 -3.87 9.06 9.58
CA ILE A 109 -5.32 8.94 9.81
C ILE A 109 -5.63 8.79 11.28
N ASP A 110 -4.86 8.02 12.04
CA ASP A 110 -5.05 7.93 13.50
C ASP A 110 -4.95 9.32 14.16
N ARG A 111 -3.96 10.12 13.74
CA ARG A 111 -3.83 11.52 14.17
C ARG A 111 -5.03 12.38 13.76
N MET A 112 -5.54 12.19 12.55
CA MET A 112 -6.71 12.92 12.05
C MET A 112 -7.98 12.55 12.81
N SER A 113 -8.20 11.26 13.10
CA SER A 113 -9.34 10.79 13.90
C SER A 113 -9.29 11.31 15.34
N GLN A 114 -8.11 11.30 15.96
CA GLN A 114 -7.92 11.88 17.29
C GLN A 114 -8.25 13.38 17.31
N ARG A 115 -7.77 14.13 16.31
CA ARG A 115 -8.07 15.56 16.16
C ARG A 115 -9.57 15.82 15.97
N SER A 116 -10.20 15.05 15.07
CA SER A 116 -11.63 15.10 14.77
C SER A 116 -12.48 14.87 16.03
N ARG A 117 -12.09 13.91 16.88
CA ARG A 117 -12.73 13.68 18.18
C ARG A 117 -12.49 14.82 19.17
N GLY A 118 -11.28 15.39 19.20
CA GLY A 118 -10.93 16.52 20.05
C GLY A 118 -11.74 17.79 19.72
N GLU A 119 -11.87 18.14 18.44
CA GLU A 119 -12.65 19.29 17.98
C GLU A 119 -14.13 19.13 18.38
N ARG A 120 -14.73 17.94 18.18
CA ARG A 120 -16.11 17.66 18.64
C ARG A 120 -16.28 17.81 20.14
N MET A 121 -15.30 17.39 20.95
CA MET A 121 -15.37 17.50 22.40
C MET A 121 -15.37 18.98 22.84
N VAL A 122 -14.56 19.81 22.20
CA VAL A 122 -14.53 21.26 22.43
C VAL A 122 -15.89 21.89 22.09
N ASP A 123 -16.45 21.57 20.93
CA ASP A 123 -17.76 22.09 20.51
C ASP A 123 -18.88 21.71 21.49
N LEU A 124 -18.91 20.44 21.95
CA LEU A 124 -19.88 19.99 22.94
C LEU A 124 -19.74 20.73 24.28
N SER A 125 -18.50 20.99 24.72
CA SER A 125 -18.25 21.73 25.97
C SER A 125 -18.68 23.20 25.89
N LEU A 126 -18.46 23.84 24.74
CA LEU A 126 -18.91 25.22 24.47
C LEU A 126 -20.43 25.33 24.44
N ASN A 127 -21.09 24.37 23.79
CA ASN A 127 -22.54 24.35 23.65
C ASN A 127 -23.28 23.95 24.95
N ALA A 128 -22.59 23.31 25.90
CA ALA A 128 -23.16 22.95 27.21
C ALA A 128 -23.09 24.09 28.25
N ILE A 129 -22.30 25.13 27.99
CA ILE A 129 -22.10 26.29 28.88
C ILE A 129 -22.91 27.51 28.42
N GLY A 130 -23.28 27.59 27.14
CA GLY A 130 -24.18 28.62 26.57
C GLY A 130 -25.65 28.26 26.68
#